data_AF-A0A2N3DYM7-F1
#
_entry.id   AF-A0A2N3DYM7-F1
#
_cell.length_a   1.000
_cell.length_b   1.000
_cell.length_c   1.000
_cell.angle_alpha   90.00
_cell.angle_beta   90.00
_cell.angle_gamma   90.00
#
_symmetry.space_group_name_H-M   'P 1'
#
loop_
_entity.id
_entity.type
_entity.pdbx_description
1 polymer ?
#
loop_
_entity_poly.entity_id
_entity_poly.type
_entity_poly.pdbx_seq_one_letter_code
_entity_poly.pdbx_strand_id
1 'polypeptide(L)'
;FRTGDAGMPAGRKLSPADIAFAAAMNLATLSVHKRPVIAFFSTGDELVPPGTEPGPNQIVSSNNDGLAALILEAGGVPLDLGIAPDRVGAIRDAAERARDADMLVTLGGASVGEHDLVREALTPLGLDIDFWKIAMRPGKPLMYGSLNGKPMLGLPGNPVSAYVCATLFLKPAIQRMQGGDCALHTTLARLGRDLPANGSRKDYVRAGLDHIHGELPVATPFELQDSSMLSILADAGCLIIRAPGAEAQKAGGLVTVLPLRT
;
A
#
# COMPACT_ATOMS: atom_id res chain seq x y z
N PHE A 1 3.75 28.80 -26.12
CA PHE A 1 2.55 29.21 -25.37
C PHE A 1 2.17 30.63 -25.77
N ARG A 2 0.90 30.99 -25.67
CA ARG A 2 0.34 32.34 -25.87
C ARG A 2 -0.17 32.88 -24.54
N THR A 3 -0.27 34.21 -24.44
CA THR A 3 -0.91 34.85 -23.30
C THR A 3 -2.34 34.33 -23.13
N GLY A 4 -2.68 33.86 -21.93
CA GLY A 4 -3.99 33.28 -21.61
C GLY A 4 -4.07 31.75 -21.72
N ASP A 5 -3.03 31.07 -22.22
CA ASP A 5 -2.99 29.60 -22.19
C ASP A 5 -2.90 29.11 -20.74
N ALA A 6 -3.80 28.21 -20.33
CA ALA A 6 -3.74 27.57 -19.01
C ALA A 6 -2.43 26.78 -18.79
N GLY A 7 -1.76 26.35 -19.87
CA GLY A 7 -0.40 25.79 -19.91
C GLY A 7 -0.24 24.42 -19.27
N MET A 8 -0.77 24.21 -18.06
CA MET A 8 -0.67 23.00 -17.25
C MET A 8 -1.98 22.80 -16.47
N PRO A 9 -2.74 21.71 -16.72
CA PRO A 9 -3.93 21.42 -15.93
C PRO A 9 -3.58 21.01 -14.49
N ALA A 10 -4.45 21.36 -13.54
CA ALA A 10 -4.34 20.90 -12.15
C ALA A 10 -4.41 19.36 -12.05
N GLY A 11 -3.72 18.79 -11.07
CA GLY A 11 -3.61 17.34 -10.86
C GLY A 11 -2.48 16.66 -11.66
N ARG A 12 -1.76 17.42 -12.50
CA ARG A 12 -0.58 16.90 -13.20
C ARG A 12 0.61 16.75 -12.26
N LYS A 13 1.25 15.57 -12.26
CA LYS A 13 2.57 15.40 -11.65
C LYS A 13 3.62 16.12 -12.50
N LEU A 14 4.32 17.09 -11.90
CA LEU A 14 5.30 17.92 -12.61
C LEU A 14 6.54 17.10 -12.97
N SER A 15 6.85 17.03 -14.26
CA SER A 15 8.09 16.49 -14.81
C SER A 15 9.16 17.59 -14.96
N PRO A 16 10.44 17.25 -15.20
CA PRO A 16 11.46 18.25 -15.51
C PRO A 16 11.08 19.18 -16.68
N ALA A 17 10.38 18.63 -17.69
CA ALA A 17 9.89 19.41 -18.83
C ALA A 17 8.78 20.39 -18.43
N ASP A 18 7.88 20.00 -17.52
CA ASP A 18 6.84 20.89 -16.99
C ASP A 18 7.45 22.06 -16.20
N ILE A 19 8.51 21.79 -15.42
CA ILE A 19 9.25 22.84 -14.69
C ILE A 19 9.93 23.81 -15.66
N ALA A 20 10.62 23.31 -16.69
CA ALA A 20 11.24 24.16 -17.71
C ALA A 20 10.20 25.00 -18.48
N PHE A 21 9.05 24.40 -18.79
CA PHE A 21 7.94 25.08 -19.44
C PHE A 21 7.37 26.21 -18.58
N ALA A 22 7.12 25.94 -17.28
CA ALA A 22 6.67 26.95 -16.32
C ALA A 22 7.67 28.12 -16.20
N ALA A 23 8.96 27.80 -16.12
CA ALA A 23 10.02 28.81 -16.06
C ALA A 23 10.10 29.64 -17.35
N ALA A 24 9.95 29.02 -18.52
CA ALA A 24 9.89 29.73 -19.80
C ALA A 24 8.69 30.68 -19.89
N MET A 25 7.58 30.36 -19.22
CA MET A 25 6.42 31.25 -19.04
C MET A 25 6.67 32.37 -18.01
N ASN A 26 7.89 32.50 -17.48
CA ASN A 26 8.28 33.44 -16.44
C ASN A 26 7.49 33.27 -15.12
N LEU A 27 7.09 32.04 -14.79
CA LEU A 27 6.45 31.72 -13.52
C LEU A 27 7.51 31.35 -12.48
N ALA A 28 7.82 32.29 -11.58
CA ALA A 28 8.81 32.08 -10.51
C ALA A 28 8.34 31.08 -9.43
N THR A 29 7.03 30.93 -9.25
CA THR A 29 6.41 30.03 -8.28
C THR A 29 5.21 29.32 -8.89
N LEU A 30 4.89 28.14 -8.38
CA LEU A 30 3.72 27.34 -8.77
C LEU A 30 2.92 26.95 -7.53
N SER A 31 1.60 27.05 -7.62
CA SER A 31 0.69 26.48 -6.63
C SER A 31 0.62 24.97 -6.83
N VAL A 32 0.98 24.20 -5.79
CA VAL A 32 0.98 22.73 -5.82
C VAL A 32 0.22 22.17 -4.62
N HIS A 33 -0.22 20.92 -4.73
CA HIS A 33 -0.80 20.21 -3.59
C HIS A 33 0.28 19.92 -2.53
N LYS A 34 -0.07 20.10 -1.25
CA LYS A 34 0.80 19.69 -0.15
C LYS A 34 1.00 18.16 -0.17
N ARG A 35 2.15 17.71 0.32
CA ARG A 35 2.36 16.29 0.60
C ARG A 35 1.47 15.89 1.79
N PRO A 36 0.61 14.86 1.67
CA PRO A 36 -0.24 14.45 2.79
C PRO A 36 0.61 13.80 3.88
N VAL A 37 0.32 14.09 5.14
CA VAL A 37 0.94 13.43 6.30
C VAL A 37 0.17 12.16 6.61
N ILE A 38 0.85 11.02 6.54
CA ILE A 38 0.26 9.70 6.80
C ILE A 38 0.82 9.18 8.11
N ALA A 39 0.00 9.23 9.16
CA ALA A 39 0.36 8.66 10.46
C ALA A 39 0.12 7.16 10.47
N PHE A 40 1.02 6.40 11.09
CA PHE A 40 0.83 4.96 11.23
C PHE A 40 1.48 4.38 12.46
N PHE A 41 0.93 3.27 12.94
CA PHE A 41 1.52 2.44 14.00
C PHE A 41 1.19 0.97 13.77
N SER A 42 2.04 0.10 14.31
CA SER A 42 1.72 -1.33 14.47
C SER A 42 1.11 -1.61 15.84
N THR A 43 0.30 -2.67 15.94
CA THR A 43 -0.13 -3.22 17.24
C THR A 43 0.38 -4.64 17.41
N GLY A 44 0.80 -4.98 18.63
CA GLY A 44 1.23 -6.33 18.99
C GLY A 44 2.22 -6.33 20.14
N ASP A 45 1.94 -7.12 21.17
CA ASP A 45 2.85 -7.31 22.31
C ASP A 45 4.09 -8.16 21.93
N GLU A 46 3.99 -8.92 20.85
CA GLU A 46 5.08 -9.68 20.26
C GLU A 46 6.07 -8.80 19.48
N LEU A 47 5.72 -7.55 19.14
CA LEU A 47 6.52 -6.75 18.21
C LEU A 47 7.63 -5.96 18.93
N VAL A 48 8.85 -6.04 18.39
CA VAL A 48 9.99 -5.19 18.77
C VAL A 48 10.57 -4.47 17.56
N PRO A 49 11.17 -3.27 17.70
CA PRO A 49 11.77 -2.57 16.57
C PRO A 49 13.06 -3.27 16.09
N PRO A 50 13.45 -3.08 14.82
CA PRO A 50 14.72 -3.58 14.30
C PRO A 50 15.93 -3.11 15.12
N GLY A 51 16.92 -3.99 15.26
CA GLY A 51 18.09 -3.76 16.11
C GLY A 51 17.89 -4.16 17.58
N THR A 52 16.68 -4.57 17.97
CA THR A 52 16.40 -5.18 19.28
C THR A 52 16.70 -6.67 19.26
N GLU A 53 17.28 -7.21 20.34
CA GLU A 53 17.35 -8.65 20.57
C GLU A 53 15.97 -9.16 21.01
N PRO A 54 15.25 -9.98 20.21
CA PRO A 54 13.89 -10.40 20.57
C PRO A 54 13.89 -11.39 21.74
N GLY A 55 12.95 -11.21 22.67
CA GLY A 55 12.65 -12.20 23.68
C GLY A 55 11.95 -13.46 23.11
N PRO A 56 11.67 -14.47 23.96
CA PRO A 56 11.19 -15.80 23.54
C PRO A 56 9.90 -15.82 22.71
N ASN A 57 9.06 -14.78 22.80
CA ASN A 57 7.79 -14.66 22.07
C ASN A 57 7.73 -13.35 21.27
N GLN A 58 8.88 -12.74 20.99
CA GLN A 58 8.95 -11.51 20.24
C GLN A 58 9.47 -11.73 18.83
N ILE A 59 8.97 -10.92 17.91
CA ILE A 59 9.40 -10.84 16.52
C ILE A 59 9.72 -9.39 16.17
N VAL A 60 10.64 -9.22 15.23
CA VAL A 60 11.01 -7.88 14.75
C VAL A 60 9.92 -7.35 13.83
N SER A 61 9.38 -6.18 14.16
CA SER A 61 8.45 -5.46 13.28
C SER A 61 9.22 -4.87 12.10
N SER A 62 8.87 -5.31 10.89
CA SER A 62 9.40 -4.79 9.62
C SER A 62 8.37 -3.98 8.84
N ASN A 63 7.09 -4.06 9.24
CA ASN A 63 5.99 -3.45 8.52
C ASN A 63 6.05 -1.92 8.57
N ASN A 64 6.41 -1.35 9.72
CA ASN A 64 6.51 0.11 9.88
C ASN A 64 7.54 0.70 8.89
N ASP A 65 8.75 0.13 8.84
CA ASP A 65 9.81 0.59 7.93
C ASP A 65 9.41 0.46 6.46
N GLY A 66 8.84 -0.69 6.08
CA GLY A 66 8.35 -0.93 4.72
C GLY A 66 7.23 0.03 4.33
N LEU A 67 6.31 0.32 5.25
CA LEU A 67 5.22 1.25 5.02
C LEU A 67 5.72 2.70 4.92
N ALA A 68 6.67 3.10 5.76
CA ALA A 68 7.30 4.42 5.71
C ALA A 68 7.95 4.68 4.35
N ALA A 69 8.71 3.69 3.84
CA ALA A 69 9.34 3.75 2.53
C ALA A 69 8.30 3.87 1.41
N LEU A 70 7.23 3.08 1.45
CA LEU A 70 6.13 3.13 0.46
C LEU A 70 5.40 4.49 0.50
N ILE A 71 5.15 5.06 1.67
CA ILE A 71 4.54 6.38 1.82
C ILE A 71 5.43 7.46 1.17
N LEU A 72 6.74 7.41 1.40
CA LEU A 72 7.69 8.33 0.78
C LEU A 72 7.71 8.20 -0.74
N GLU A 73 7.75 6.96 -1.26
CA GLU A 73 7.70 6.68 -2.69
C GLU A 73 6.41 7.18 -3.34
N ALA A 74 5.27 7.04 -2.64
CA ALA A 74 3.98 7.57 -3.07
C ALA A 74 3.89 9.10 -2.96
N GLY A 75 4.89 9.77 -2.38
CA GLY A 75 4.96 11.23 -2.25
C GLY A 75 4.34 11.80 -0.96
N GLY A 76 3.87 10.95 -0.05
CA GLY A 76 3.40 11.34 1.28
C GLY A 76 4.53 11.67 2.24
N VAL A 77 4.19 12.12 3.45
CA VAL A 77 5.10 12.31 4.58
C VAL A 77 4.76 11.26 5.64
N PRO A 78 5.64 10.27 5.89
CA PRO A 78 5.40 9.27 6.93
C PRO A 78 5.51 9.90 8.33
N LEU A 79 4.54 9.64 9.18
CA LEU A 79 4.60 9.91 10.62
C LEU A 79 4.51 8.57 11.36
N ASP A 80 5.66 7.96 11.65
CA ASP A 80 5.74 6.70 12.39
C ASP A 80 5.47 6.96 13.88
N LEU A 81 4.40 6.36 14.39
CA LEU A 81 3.99 6.45 15.78
C LEU A 81 4.46 5.24 16.61
N GLY A 82 5.20 4.32 15.99
CA GLY A 82 5.85 3.17 16.61
C GLY A 82 4.97 1.93 16.71
N ILE A 83 5.21 1.16 17.78
CA ILE A 83 4.47 -0.06 18.11
C ILE A 83 3.63 0.24 19.35
N ALA A 84 2.32 0.10 19.23
CA ALA A 84 1.39 0.17 20.35
C ALA A 84 1.21 -1.24 20.94
N PRO A 85 1.36 -1.42 22.26
CA PRO A 85 0.95 -2.66 22.91
C PRO A 85 -0.55 -2.94 22.68
N ASP A 86 -0.97 -4.20 22.80
CA ASP A 86 -2.35 -4.65 22.58
C ASP A 86 -3.27 -4.28 23.76
N ARG A 87 -3.36 -2.98 24.02
CA ARG A 87 -4.23 -2.37 25.03
C ARG A 87 -4.97 -1.18 24.43
N VAL A 88 -6.28 -1.10 24.71
CA VAL A 88 -7.16 -0.02 24.23
C VAL A 88 -6.57 1.37 24.47
N GLY A 89 -6.00 1.61 25.65
CA GLY A 89 -5.36 2.88 25.98
C GLY A 89 -4.17 3.23 25.07
N ALA A 90 -3.28 2.27 24.77
CA ALA A 90 -2.11 2.53 23.92
C ALA A 90 -2.52 2.89 22.49
N ILE A 91 -3.49 2.16 21.95
CA ILE A 91 -4.01 2.38 20.60
C ILE A 91 -4.68 3.75 20.53
N ARG A 92 -5.43 4.13 21.58
CA ARG A 92 -6.02 5.46 21.70
C ARG A 92 -4.95 6.55 21.75
N ASP A 93 -3.95 6.41 22.61
CA ASP A 93 -2.84 7.36 22.76
C ASP A 93 -2.08 7.54 21.43
N ALA A 94 -1.87 6.45 20.69
CA ALA A 94 -1.26 6.51 19.36
C ALA A 94 -2.15 7.27 18.36
N ALA A 95 -3.45 6.97 18.30
CA ALA A 95 -4.38 7.68 17.42
C ALA A 95 -4.53 9.16 17.76
N GLU A 96 -4.45 9.54 19.05
CA GLU A 96 -4.46 10.95 19.46
C GLU A 96 -3.20 11.69 18.98
N ARG A 97 -2.03 11.04 18.98
CA ARG A 97 -0.81 11.60 18.36
C ARG A 97 -0.92 11.74 16.84
N ALA A 98 -1.84 11.04 16.20
CA ALA A 98 -2.14 11.14 14.77
C ALA A 98 -3.12 12.28 14.42
N ARG A 99 -3.63 13.04 15.41
CA ARG A 99 -4.75 13.99 15.24
C ARG A 99 -4.57 15.00 14.11
N ASP A 100 -3.34 15.42 13.83
CA ASP A 100 -3.03 16.45 12.82
C ASP A 100 -2.61 15.85 11.47
N ALA A 101 -2.45 14.53 11.38
CA ALA A 101 -2.18 13.84 10.12
C ALA A 101 -3.38 13.91 9.17
N ASP A 102 -3.15 13.74 7.87
CA ASP A 102 -4.21 13.73 6.86
C ASP A 102 -4.90 12.35 6.76
N MET A 103 -4.24 11.29 7.23
CA MET A 103 -4.74 9.91 7.24
C MET A 103 -4.08 9.11 8.37
N LEU A 104 -4.83 8.18 8.97
CA LEU A 104 -4.30 7.18 9.90
C LEU A 104 -4.23 5.80 9.26
N VAL A 105 -3.13 5.07 9.46
CA VAL A 105 -2.96 3.68 9.05
C VAL A 105 -2.58 2.82 10.25
N THR A 106 -3.27 1.70 10.47
CA THR A 106 -2.87 0.73 11.49
C THR A 106 -2.34 -0.53 10.83
N LEU A 107 -1.30 -1.12 11.40
CA LEU A 107 -0.69 -2.37 10.96
C LEU A 107 -0.94 -3.43 12.04
N GLY A 108 -1.67 -4.49 11.70
CA GLY A 108 -2.12 -5.44 12.73
C GLY A 108 -3.35 -4.95 13.49
N GLY A 109 -3.80 -5.73 14.46
CA GLY A 109 -5.02 -5.45 15.22
C GLY A 109 -6.34 -5.74 14.48
N ALA A 110 -6.35 -5.70 13.14
CA ALA A 110 -7.48 -6.05 12.28
C ALA A 110 -7.71 -7.58 12.17
N SER A 111 -7.71 -8.28 13.31
CA SER A 111 -7.99 -9.71 13.35
C SER A 111 -9.47 -9.98 13.03
N VAL A 112 -9.74 -11.09 12.36
CA VAL A 112 -11.11 -11.52 12.02
C VAL A 112 -11.92 -12.06 13.21
N GLY A 113 -11.40 -11.92 14.44
CA GLY A 113 -12.02 -12.37 15.69
C GLY A 113 -12.95 -11.35 16.35
N GLU A 114 -13.63 -11.78 17.41
CA GLU A 114 -14.68 -11.01 18.13
C GLU A 114 -14.16 -9.80 18.94
N HIS A 115 -12.83 -9.63 19.05
CA HIS A 115 -12.21 -8.50 19.74
C HIS A 115 -11.14 -7.84 18.87
N ASP A 116 -11.58 -6.98 17.95
CA ASP A 116 -10.69 -6.04 17.25
C ASP A 116 -10.44 -4.84 18.18
N LEU A 117 -9.29 -4.87 18.87
CA LEU A 117 -8.87 -3.82 19.81
C LEU A 117 -8.73 -2.45 19.14
N VAL A 118 -8.44 -2.41 17.84
CA VAL A 118 -8.36 -1.14 17.08
C VAL A 118 -9.75 -0.55 16.97
N ARG A 119 -10.74 -1.36 16.55
CA ARG A 119 -12.13 -0.90 16.52
C ARG A 119 -12.62 -0.46 17.90
N GLU A 120 -12.38 -1.25 18.93
CA GLU A 120 -12.79 -0.94 20.30
C GLU A 120 -12.16 0.38 20.78
N ALA A 121 -10.88 0.59 20.53
CA ALA A 121 -10.16 1.78 20.98
C ALA A 121 -10.56 3.05 20.24
N LEU A 122 -10.86 2.95 18.95
CA LEU A 122 -11.06 4.10 18.06
C LEU A 122 -12.54 4.47 17.86
N THR A 123 -13.49 3.55 18.07
CA THR A 123 -14.93 3.89 18.01
C THR A 123 -15.31 5.07 18.92
N PRO A 124 -14.85 5.14 20.19
CA PRO A 124 -15.09 6.29 21.06
C PRO A 124 -14.43 7.59 20.58
N LEU A 125 -13.39 7.49 19.74
CA LEU A 125 -12.73 8.64 19.12
C LEU A 125 -13.40 9.06 17.80
N GLY A 126 -14.56 8.51 17.45
CA GLY A 126 -15.28 8.87 16.22
C GLY A 126 -14.84 8.07 14.99
N LEU A 127 -14.40 6.81 15.17
CA LEU A 127 -14.21 5.87 14.07
C LEU A 127 -15.57 5.44 13.51
N ASP A 128 -15.77 5.71 12.22
CA ASP A 128 -16.87 5.20 11.41
C ASP A 128 -16.31 4.23 10.36
N ILE A 129 -16.81 2.99 10.33
CA ILE A 129 -16.26 1.91 9.49
C ILE A 129 -17.17 1.68 8.30
N ASP A 130 -16.61 1.77 7.09
CA ASP A 130 -17.32 1.49 5.85
C ASP A 130 -17.31 0.00 5.51
N PHE A 131 -16.12 -0.61 5.54
CA PHE A 131 -15.99 -2.04 5.27
C PHE A 131 -14.86 -2.68 6.06
N TRP A 132 -15.07 -3.97 6.33
CA TRP A 132 -14.14 -4.88 6.97
C TRP A 132 -14.17 -6.16 6.16
N LYS A 133 -13.02 -6.49 5.55
CA LYS A 133 -12.75 -7.61 4.62
C LYS A 133 -12.94 -7.24 3.16
N ILE A 134 -12.06 -7.82 2.36
CA ILE A 134 -12.12 -7.76 0.90
C ILE A 134 -11.80 -9.12 0.30
N ALA A 135 -12.44 -9.43 -0.84
CA ALA A 135 -12.31 -10.71 -1.53
C ALA A 135 -11.00 -10.79 -2.33
N MET A 136 -9.86 -10.73 -1.63
CA MET A 136 -8.53 -10.82 -2.23
C MET A 136 -7.56 -11.74 -1.47
N ARG A 137 -6.48 -12.10 -2.14
CA ARG A 137 -5.33 -12.82 -1.58
C ARG A 137 -4.02 -12.24 -2.14
N PRO A 138 -2.99 -12.04 -1.30
CA PRO A 138 -3.06 -11.92 0.16
C PRO A 138 -3.90 -10.69 0.59
N GLY A 139 -4.20 -10.51 1.88
CA GLY A 139 -4.87 -9.29 2.36
C GLY A 139 -6.39 -9.36 2.56
N LYS A 140 -6.95 -10.54 2.89
CA LYS A 140 -8.38 -10.67 3.27
C LYS A 140 -8.80 -9.68 4.38
N PRO A 141 -8.09 -9.54 5.51
CA PRO A 141 -8.43 -8.54 6.52
C PRO A 141 -7.93 -7.17 6.06
N LEU A 142 -8.85 -6.30 5.68
CA LEU A 142 -8.59 -4.90 5.39
C LEU A 142 -9.78 -4.12 5.95
N MET A 143 -9.50 -3.11 6.75
CA MET A 143 -10.50 -2.20 7.30
C MET A 143 -10.35 -0.84 6.65
N TYR A 144 -11.45 -0.23 6.25
CA TYR A 144 -11.47 1.16 5.81
C TYR A 144 -12.62 1.89 6.48
N GLY A 145 -12.39 3.16 6.79
CA GLY A 145 -13.36 4.03 7.40
C GLY A 145 -12.83 5.44 7.54
N SER A 146 -13.44 6.21 8.43
CA SER A 146 -12.98 7.54 8.80
C SER A 146 -12.88 7.70 10.31
N LEU A 147 -11.86 8.41 10.78
CA LEU A 147 -11.68 8.80 12.17
C LEU A 147 -11.76 10.32 12.23
N ASN A 148 -12.80 10.87 12.88
CA ASN A 148 -13.05 12.32 12.93
C ASN A 148 -13.05 12.99 11.54
N GLY A 149 -13.65 12.33 10.54
CA GLY A 149 -13.73 12.83 9.16
C GLY A 149 -12.45 12.70 8.34
N LYS A 150 -11.38 12.10 8.90
CA LYS A 150 -10.14 11.78 8.17
C LYS A 150 -10.11 10.30 7.80
N PRO A 151 -9.63 9.92 6.60
CA PRO A 151 -9.58 8.53 6.20
C PRO A 151 -8.70 7.69 7.14
N MET A 152 -9.11 6.45 7.34
CA MET A 152 -8.38 5.46 8.11
C MET A 152 -8.29 4.14 7.32
N LEU A 153 -7.11 3.53 7.32
CA LEU A 153 -6.89 2.20 6.74
C LEU A 153 -6.28 1.25 7.77
N GLY A 154 -6.98 0.16 8.09
CA GLY A 154 -6.45 -0.94 8.88
C GLY A 154 -5.89 -2.03 7.99
N LEU A 155 -4.57 -2.12 7.93
CA LEU A 155 -3.83 -3.11 7.17
C LEU A 155 -3.66 -4.42 7.96
N PRO A 156 -3.55 -5.58 7.27
CA PRO A 156 -3.18 -6.84 7.89
C PRO A 156 -1.87 -6.74 8.71
N GLY A 157 -1.74 -7.51 9.80
CA GLY A 157 -0.46 -7.60 10.54
C GLY A 157 0.60 -8.44 9.81
N ASN A 158 0.18 -9.32 8.91
CA ASN A 158 1.10 -10.14 8.13
C ASN A 158 1.87 -9.28 7.08
N PRO A 159 3.21 -9.34 7.00
CA PRO A 159 4.00 -8.37 6.24
C PRO A 159 3.72 -8.29 4.74
N VAL A 160 3.62 -9.44 4.05
CA VAL A 160 3.31 -9.40 2.61
C VAL A 160 1.91 -8.88 2.38
N SER A 161 0.96 -9.30 3.22
CA SER A 161 -0.41 -8.83 3.12
C SER A 161 -0.51 -7.31 3.33
N ALA A 162 0.20 -6.78 4.34
CA ALA A 162 0.29 -5.36 4.61
C ALA A 162 0.86 -4.59 3.41
N TYR A 163 1.98 -5.02 2.86
CA TYR A 163 2.62 -4.37 1.72
C TYR A 163 1.75 -4.40 0.46
N VAL A 164 1.15 -5.55 0.12
CA VAL A 164 0.27 -5.68 -1.04
C VAL A 164 -0.97 -4.79 -0.88
N CYS A 165 -1.59 -4.77 0.30
CA CYS A 165 -2.72 -3.88 0.59
C CYS A 165 -2.29 -2.40 0.54
N ALA A 166 -1.14 -2.03 1.10
CA ALA A 166 -0.63 -0.65 1.04
C ALA A 166 -0.37 -0.22 -0.42
N THR A 167 0.19 -1.11 -1.25
CA THR A 167 0.42 -0.85 -2.67
C THR A 167 -0.89 -0.65 -3.44
N LEU A 168 -1.93 -1.43 -3.13
CA LEU A 168 -3.20 -1.40 -3.85
C LEU A 168 -4.17 -0.33 -3.37
N PHE A 169 -4.08 0.10 -2.10
CA PHE A 169 -5.07 0.99 -1.49
C PHE A 169 -4.45 2.27 -0.92
N LEU A 170 -3.33 2.17 -0.18
CA LEU A 170 -2.70 3.35 0.42
C LEU A 170 -2.00 4.22 -0.62
N LYS A 171 -1.20 3.63 -1.52
CA LYS A 171 -0.50 4.38 -2.58
C LYS A 171 -1.48 5.16 -3.47
N PRO A 172 -2.57 4.57 -4.00
CA PRO A 172 -3.63 5.32 -4.69
C PRO A 172 -4.31 6.39 -3.84
N ALA A 173 -4.56 6.14 -2.55
CA ALA A 173 -5.16 7.14 -1.67
C ALA A 173 -4.25 8.37 -1.50
N ILE A 174 -2.95 8.17 -1.31
CA ILE A 174 -1.95 9.25 -1.24
C ILE A 174 -1.93 10.05 -2.56
N GLN A 175 -1.90 9.37 -3.70
CA GLN A 175 -1.93 10.02 -5.02
C GLN A 175 -3.20 10.87 -5.21
N ARG A 176 -4.35 10.34 -4.76
CA ARG A 176 -5.64 11.05 -4.82
C ARG A 176 -5.68 12.28 -3.93
N MET A 177 -5.08 12.23 -2.74
CA MET A 177 -4.93 13.39 -1.83
C MET A 177 -4.05 14.49 -2.43
N GLN A 178 -3.11 14.12 -3.30
CA GLN A 178 -2.26 15.05 -4.04
C GLN A 178 -2.92 15.59 -5.33
N GLY A 179 -4.19 15.25 -5.58
CA GLY A 179 -4.93 15.65 -6.78
C GLY A 179 -4.52 14.90 -8.05
N GLY A 180 -3.67 13.87 -7.94
CA GLY A 180 -3.18 13.09 -9.07
C GLY A 180 -4.11 11.96 -9.50
N ASP A 181 -3.71 11.27 -10.58
CA ASP A 181 -4.30 10.00 -11.00
C ASP A 181 -3.96 8.92 -9.96
N CYS A 182 -4.99 8.18 -9.55
CA CYS A 182 -4.89 7.08 -8.59
C CYS A 182 -5.10 5.71 -9.26
N ALA A 183 -5.08 5.64 -10.60
CA ALA A 183 -5.13 4.39 -11.34
C ALA A 183 -3.90 3.53 -11.03
N LEU A 184 -4.14 2.25 -10.78
CA LEU A 184 -3.08 1.26 -10.70
C LEU A 184 -2.54 1.01 -12.12
N HIS A 185 -1.30 1.40 -12.37
CA HIS A 185 -0.65 1.16 -13.65
C HIS A 185 -0.30 -0.33 -13.80
N THR A 186 -1.03 -1.01 -14.68
CA THR A 186 -0.78 -2.40 -15.02
C THR A 186 -0.19 -2.52 -16.42
N THR A 187 0.49 -3.63 -16.68
CA THR A 187 1.00 -3.98 -18.01
C THR A 187 0.69 -5.43 -18.33
N LEU A 188 0.74 -5.78 -19.61
CA LEU A 188 0.74 -7.17 -20.05
C LEU A 188 2.14 -7.77 -19.93
N ALA A 189 2.18 -9.05 -19.55
CA ALA A 189 3.39 -9.86 -19.50
C ALA A 189 3.11 -11.27 -20.03
N ARG A 190 4.15 -11.96 -20.49
CA ARG A 190 4.10 -13.40 -20.75
C ARG A 190 4.29 -14.17 -19.45
N LEU A 191 3.51 -15.20 -19.24
CA LEU A 191 3.60 -16.04 -18.05
C LEU A 191 4.81 -16.99 -18.16
N GLY A 192 5.76 -16.90 -17.23
CA GLY A 192 6.98 -17.74 -17.25
C GLY A 192 6.77 -19.16 -16.74
N ARG A 193 5.69 -19.43 -15.98
CA ARG A 193 5.39 -20.73 -15.39
C ARG A 193 3.89 -20.94 -15.26
N ASP A 194 3.44 -22.19 -15.44
CA ASP A 194 2.04 -22.60 -15.25
C ASP A 194 1.45 -22.07 -13.94
N LEU A 195 0.20 -21.60 -14.02
CA LEU A 195 -0.61 -21.21 -12.88
C LEU A 195 -1.81 -22.16 -12.74
N PRO A 196 -2.12 -22.67 -11.54
CA PRO A 196 -3.31 -23.49 -11.31
C PRO A 196 -4.59 -22.65 -11.45
N ALA A 197 -5.78 -23.25 -11.46
CA ALA A 197 -7.02 -22.47 -11.38
C ALA A 197 -7.07 -21.59 -10.11
N ASN A 198 -7.73 -20.43 -10.19
CA ASN A 198 -7.88 -19.51 -9.07
C ASN A 198 -9.18 -19.79 -8.30
N GLY A 199 -9.17 -19.50 -7.01
CA GLY A 199 -10.36 -19.59 -6.16
C GLY A 199 -11.30 -18.39 -6.33
N SER A 200 -12.21 -18.23 -5.36
CA SER A 200 -13.24 -17.16 -5.35
C SER A 200 -12.71 -15.75 -5.06
N ARG A 201 -11.41 -15.59 -4.80
CA ARG A 201 -10.78 -14.31 -4.45
C ARG A 201 -9.90 -13.83 -5.58
N LYS A 202 -9.82 -12.50 -5.74
CA LYS A 202 -8.84 -11.89 -6.63
C LYS A 202 -7.44 -12.14 -6.07
N ASP A 203 -6.57 -12.76 -6.84
CA ASP A 203 -5.26 -13.19 -6.36
C ASP A 203 -4.17 -12.28 -6.95
N TYR A 204 -3.28 -11.83 -6.08
CA TYR A 204 -2.12 -11.02 -6.42
C TYR A 204 -0.88 -11.87 -6.18
N VAL A 205 -0.49 -12.62 -7.21
CA VAL A 205 0.58 -13.62 -7.12
C VAL A 205 1.92 -12.92 -7.31
N ARG A 206 2.83 -13.05 -6.35
CA ARG A 206 4.18 -12.47 -6.48
C ARG A 206 4.97 -13.19 -7.55
N ALA A 207 5.65 -12.43 -8.39
CA ALA A 207 6.44 -12.94 -9.48
C ALA A 207 7.69 -12.07 -9.72
N GLY A 208 8.75 -12.69 -10.20
CA GLY A 208 9.82 -11.98 -10.89
C GLY A 208 9.28 -11.34 -12.18
N LEU A 209 9.89 -10.25 -12.63
CA LEU A 209 9.53 -9.59 -13.88
C LEU A 209 10.79 -9.31 -14.69
N ASP A 210 11.03 -10.12 -15.71
CA ASP A 210 12.20 -9.98 -16.58
C ASP A 210 11.83 -9.17 -17.83
N HIS A 211 12.59 -8.11 -18.09
CA HIS A 211 12.42 -7.29 -19.29
C HIS A 211 13.28 -7.80 -20.42
N ILE A 212 12.65 -8.10 -21.55
CA ILE A 212 13.31 -8.53 -22.79
C ILE A 212 13.14 -7.42 -23.83
N HIS A 213 14.25 -6.96 -24.40
CA HIS A 213 14.23 -5.86 -25.35
C HIS A 213 13.40 -6.19 -26.59
N GLY A 214 12.40 -5.36 -26.89
CA GLY A 214 11.53 -5.53 -28.05
C GLY A 214 10.41 -6.57 -27.86
N GLU A 215 10.29 -7.17 -26.67
CA GLU A 215 9.26 -8.16 -26.34
C GLU A 215 8.45 -7.76 -25.11
N LEU A 216 7.35 -8.48 -24.87
CA LEU A 216 6.63 -8.37 -23.61
C LEU A 216 7.51 -8.91 -22.47
N PRO A 217 7.47 -8.28 -21.27
CA PRO A 217 8.18 -8.81 -20.12
C PRO A 217 7.66 -10.19 -19.75
N VAL A 218 8.52 -11.00 -19.11
CA VAL A 218 8.16 -12.33 -18.63
C VAL A 218 7.94 -12.28 -17.12
N ALA A 219 6.74 -12.63 -16.69
CA ALA A 219 6.36 -12.70 -15.28
C ALA A 219 6.42 -14.16 -14.80
N THR A 220 7.39 -14.47 -13.95
CA THR A 220 7.59 -15.84 -13.43
C THR A 220 7.12 -15.92 -11.98
N PRO A 221 5.96 -16.57 -11.70
CA PRO A 221 5.45 -16.69 -10.34
C PRO A 221 6.40 -17.52 -9.46
N PHE A 222 6.61 -17.07 -8.23
CA PHE A 222 7.33 -17.85 -7.23
C PHE A 222 6.50 -19.05 -6.78
N GLU A 223 7.17 -20.18 -6.50
CA GLU A 223 6.52 -21.42 -6.03
C GLU A 223 5.79 -21.22 -4.70
N LEU A 224 6.47 -20.54 -3.77
CA LEU A 224 5.94 -20.26 -2.46
C LEU A 224 5.25 -18.90 -2.46
N GLN A 225 3.97 -18.92 -2.10
CA GLN A 225 3.12 -17.73 -1.98
C GLN A 225 2.63 -17.54 -0.54
N ASP A 226 3.41 -17.99 0.46
CA ASP A 226 3.08 -17.72 1.87
C ASP A 226 3.18 -16.22 2.17
N SER A 227 2.26 -15.69 2.96
CA SER A 227 2.18 -14.26 3.22
C SER A 227 3.22 -13.79 4.26
N SER A 228 3.89 -14.68 4.98
CA SER A 228 4.99 -14.33 5.89
C SER A 228 6.35 -14.12 5.19
N MET A 229 6.48 -14.55 3.93
CA MET A 229 7.77 -14.60 3.23
C MET A 229 8.17 -13.24 2.62
N LEU A 230 8.82 -12.40 3.42
CA LEU A 230 9.33 -11.09 3.01
C LEU A 230 10.49 -11.17 2.00
N SER A 231 11.34 -12.20 2.06
CA SER A 231 12.42 -12.37 1.07
C SER A 231 11.88 -12.50 -0.36
N ILE A 232 10.82 -13.29 -0.55
CA ILE A 232 10.14 -13.44 -1.84
C ILE A 232 9.53 -12.11 -2.29
N LEU A 233 8.98 -11.33 -1.36
CA LEU A 233 8.47 -10.00 -1.68
C LEU A 233 9.59 -9.05 -2.09
N ALA A 234 10.74 -9.12 -1.42
CA ALA A 234 11.93 -8.35 -1.77
C ALA A 234 12.53 -8.76 -3.12
N ASP A 235 12.29 -9.98 -3.61
CA ASP A 235 12.69 -10.38 -4.96
C ASP A 235 11.59 -10.13 -6.01
N ALA A 236 10.36 -9.84 -5.60
CA ALA A 236 9.24 -9.66 -6.51
C ALA A 236 9.39 -8.40 -7.36
N GLY A 237 9.34 -8.57 -8.68
CA GLY A 237 9.27 -7.47 -9.64
C GLY A 237 7.83 -7.03 -9.91
N CYS A 238 6.86 -7.93 -9.74
CA CYS A 238 5.45 -7.62 -9.98
C CYS A 238 4.48 -8.51 -9.16
N LEU A 239 3.20 -8.12 -9.21
CA LEU A 239 2.07 -8.94 -8.81
C LEU A 239 1.27 -9.32 -10.06
N ILE A 240 1.20 -10.62 -10.38
CA ILE A 240 0.29 -11.15 -11.39
C ILE A 240 -1.13 -11.06 -10.85
N ILE A 241 -2.02 -10.40 -11.59
CA ILE A 241 -3.41 -10.19 -11.20
C ILE A 241 -4.28 -11.30 -11.76
N ARG A 242 -4.88 -12.11 -10.88
CA ARG A 242 -5.81 -13.17 -11.27
C ARG A 242 -7.21 -12.85 -10.80
N ALA A 243 -8.17 -12.85 -11.72
CA ALA A 243 -9.57 -12.68 -11.39
C ALA A 243 -10.09 -13.85 -10.54
N PRO A 244 -11.12 -13.64 -9.70
CA PRO A 244 -11.87 -14.72 -9.08
C PRO A 244 -12.32 -15.76 -10.13
N GLY A 245 -12.12 -17.05 -9.85
CA GLY A 245 -12.51 -18.14 -10.74
C GLY A 245 -11.70 -18.25 -12.04
N ALA A 246 -10.58 -17.53 -12.18
CA ALA A 246 -9.72 -17.65 -13.36
C ALA A 246 -9.27 -19.10 -13.58
N GLU A 247 -9.35 -19.59 -14.81
CA GLU A 247 -8.91 -20.93 -15.18
C GLU A 247 -7.39 -21.11 -14.99
N ALA A 248 -6.93 -22.36 -15.03
CA ALA A 248 -5.51 -22.66 -15.07
C ALA A 248 -4.90 -22.08 -16.36
N GLN A 249 -3.67 -21.58 -16.28
CA GLN A 249 -2.97 -20.97 -17.40
C GLN A 249 -1.61 -21.62 -17.59
N LYS A 250 -1.25 -21.90 -18.84
CA LYS A 250 0.05 -22.46 -19.21
C LYS A 250 1.09 -21.37 -19.44
N ALA A 251 2.35 -21.70 -19.17
CA ALA A 251 3.47 -20.85 -19.52
C ALA A 251 3.40 -20.40 -21.00
N GLY A 252 3.85 -19.17 -21.26
CA GLY A 252 3.73 -18.49 -22.55
C GLY A 252 2.42 -17.69 -22.74
N GLY A 253 1.39 -17.96 -21.92
CA GLY A 253 0.13 -17.22 -21.93
C GLY A 253 0.29 -15.75 -21.53
N LEU A 254 -0.68 -14.91 -21.87
CA LEU A 254 -0.69 -13.49 -21.48
C LEU A 254 -1.37 -13.30 -20.12
N VAL A 255 -0.72 -12.52 -19.27
CA VAL A 255 -1.23 -12.14 -17.95
C VAL A 255 -1.13 -10.63 -17.74
N THR A 256 -2.03 -10.08 -16.94
CA THR A 256 -1.93 -8.70 -16.47
C THR A 256 -1.13 -8.68 -15.19
N VAL A 257 -0.15 -7.77 -15.10
CA VAL A 257 0.69 -7.61 -13.93
C VAL A 257 0.67 -6.17 -13.43
N LEU A 258 0.80 -6.01 -12.11
CA LEU A 258 1.10 -4.75 -11.45
C LEU A 258 2.61 -4.74 -11.12
N PRO A 259 3.44 -3.96 -11.83
CA PRO A 259 4.85 -3.81 -11.47
C PRO A 259 4.99 -3.22 -10.07
N LEU A 260 5.91 -3.77 -9.27
CA LEU A 260 6.20 -3.28 -7.91
C LEU A 260 7.37 -2.30 -7.89
N ARG A 261 8.15 -2.25 -8.97
CA ARG A 261 9.27 -1.35 -9.19
C ARG A 261 9.10 -0.71 -10.56
N THR A 262 9.34 0.60 -10.62
CA THR A 262 9.38 1.38 -11.87
C THR A 262 10.76 1.95 -12.07
#